data_AF-A0A538SGX9-F1
#
_entry.id   AF-A0A538SGX9-F1
#
_cell.length_a   1.000
_cell.length_b   1.000
_cell.length_c   1.000
_cell.angle_alpha   90.00
_cell.angle_beta   90.00
_cell.angle_gamma   90.00
#
_symmetry.space_group_name_H-M   'P 1'
#
loop_
_entity.id
_entity.type
_entity.pdbx_description
1 polymer ?
#
loop_
_entity_poly.entity_id
_entity_poly.type
_entity_poly.pdbx_seq_one_letter_code
_entity_poly.pdbx_strand_id
1 'polypeptide(L)' 'MVARHVDFGAGHRWLDLDVPAPFDVPEPGQFVELLLVPPSPVILPRPMSVAAATEGGGGLTLGFLYAAIGSGTRALAAL' A
#
# COMPACT_ATOMS: atom_id res chain seq x y z
N MET A 1 -1.06 -9.06 -2.25
CA MET A 1 0.06 -9.63 -1.44
C MET A 1 1.14 -8.56 -1.33
N VAL A 2 1.91 -8.52 -0.23
CA VAL A 2 3.05 -7.58 -0.13
C VAL A 2 4.20 -8.10 -1.02
N ALA A 3 4.53 -7.36 -2.07
CA ALA A 3 5.63 -7.68 -2.97
C ALA A 3 6.96 -7.09 -2.47
N ARG A 4 6.90 -5.87 -1.91
CA ARG A 4 8.06 -5.16 -1.36
C ARG A 4 7.62 -4.20 -0.28
N HIS A 5 8.41 -4.10 0.79
CA HIS A 5 8.22 -3.08 1.82
C HIS A 5 9.57 -2.63 2.35
N VAL A 6 9.95 -1.36 2.10
CA VAL A 6 11.30 -0.86 2.39
C VAL A 6 11.27 0.54 3.00
N ASP A 7 12.34 0.89 3.71
CA ASP A 7 12.64 2.27 4.09
C ASP A 7 12.97 3.10 2.85
N PHE A 8 12.29 4.22 2.67
CA PHE A 8 12.52 5.16 1.57
C PHE A 8 13.31 6.40 2.02
N GLY A 9 13.62 6.50 3.32
CA GLY A 9 14.31 7.62 3.92
C GLY A 9 13.37 8.76 4.36
N ALA A 10 13.92 9.69 5.14
CA ALA A 10 13.20 10.87 5.65
C ALA A 10 11.85 10.53 6.33
N GLY A 11 11.76 9.40 7.03
CA GLY A 11 10.55 8.94 7.72
C GLY A 11 9.47 8.36 6.80
N HIS A 12 9.79 8.09 5.53
CA HIS A 12 8.88 7.50 4.56
C HIS A 12 9.19 6.03 4.32
N ARG A 13 8.16 5.29 3.92
CA ARG A 13 8.20 3.88 3.56
C ARG A 13 7.64 3.72 2.16
N TRP A 14 8.24 2.81 1.40
CA TRP A 14 7.72 2.36 0.12
C TRP A 14 7.11 0.97 0.27
N LEU A 15 5.87 0.79 -0.19
CA LEU A 15 5.14 -0.46 -0.17
C LEU A 15 4.64 -0.79 -1.58
N ASP A 16 5.04 -1.94 -2.11
CA ASP A 16 4.46 -2.52 -3.31
C ASP A 16 3.51 -3.66 -2.93
N LEU A 17 2.29 -3.61 -3.46
CA LEU A 17 1.26 -4.63 -3.29
C LEU A 17 0.86 -5.22 -4.65
N ASP A 18 0.99 -6.53 -4.78
CA ASP A 18 0.35 -7.26 -5.87
C ASP A 18 -1.15 -7.35 -5.61
N VAL A 19 -1.96 -6.87 -6.56
CA VAL A 19 -3.42 -6.93 -6.50
C VAL A 19 -3.94 -8.04 -7.43
N PRO A 20 -4.90 -8.85 -6.97
CA PRO A 20 -5.46 -9.94 -7.77
C PRO A 20 -6.38 -9.39 -8.86
N ALA A 21 -6.49 -10.14 -9.97
CA ALA A 21 -7.48 -9.84 -11.00
C ALA A 21 -8.92 -10.19 -10.55
N PRO A 22 -9.96 -9.47 -11.01
CA PRO A 22 -9.87 -8.24 -11.81
C PRO A 22 -9.67 -7.00 -10.91
N PHE A 23 -8.60 -6.25 -11.15
CA PHE A 23 -8.37 -4.93 -10.56
C PHE A 23 -7.96 -3.98 -11.67
N ASP A 24 -8.72 -2.91 -11.87
CA ASP A 24 -8.46 -1.95 -12.93
C ASP A 24 -7.24 -1.09 -12.62
N VAL A 25 -6.45 -0.76 -13.65
CA VAL A 25 -5.29 0.12 -13.49
C VAL A 25 -5.79 1.51 -13.07
N PRO A 26 -5.34 2.05 -11.93
CA PRO A 26 -5.81 3.34 -11.44
C PRO A 26 -5.29 4.51 -12.28
N GLU A 27 -6.11 5.54 -12.42
CA GLU A 27 -5.72 6.81 -13.04
C GLU A 27 -4.86 7.67 -12.08
N PRO A 28 -3.99 8.56 -12.62
CA PRO A 28 -3.23 9.48 -11.79
C PRO A 28 -4.11 10.32 -10.85
N GLY A 29 -3.70 10.41 -9.58
CA GLY A 29 -4.43 11.13 -8.53
C GLY A 29 -5.46 10.29 -7.77
N GLN A 30 -5.70 9.04 -8.18
CA GLN A 30 -6.57 8.13 -7.43
C GLN A 30 -5.88 7.55 -6.19
N PHE A 31 -6.70 7.02 -5.29
CA PHE A 31 -6.29 6.37 -4.06
C PHE A 31 -7.13 5.10 -3.84
N VAL A 32 -6.63 4.21 -2.99
CA VAL A 32 -7.34 3.00 -2.56
C VAL A 32 -7.39 2.96 -1.03
N GLU A 33 -8.27 2.11 -0.50
CA GLU A 33 -8.36 1.86 0.93
C GLU A 33 -7.58 0.59 1.29
N LEU A 34 -6.56 0.71 2.15
CA LEU A 34 -5.83 -0.44 2.68
C LEU A 34 -6.37 -0.84 4.04
N LEU A 35 -6.91 -2.05 4.15
CA LEU A 35 -7.31 -2.65 5.42
C LEU A 35 -6.25 -3.66 5.88
N LEU A 36 -5.72 -3.44 7.09
CA LEU A 36 -4.86 -4.40 7.76
C LEU A 36 -5.73 -5.49 8.40
N VAL A 37 -5.59 -6.73 7.94
CA VAL A 37 -6.32 -7.88 8.50
C VAL A 37 -5.75 -8.30 9.87
N PRO A 38 -6.53 -8.99 10.73
CA PRO A 38 -6.06 -9.46 12.03
C PRO A 38 -4.73 -10.24 11.94
N PRO A 39 -3.83 -10.11 12.94
CA PRO A 39 -4.04 -9.52 14.27
C PRO A 39 -3.75 -8.00 14.39
N SER A 40 -3.98 -7.20 13.34
CA SER A 40 -3.82 -5.74 13.40
C SER A 40 -4.76 -5.06 14.43
N PRO A 41 -4.25 -4.13 15.28
CA PRO A 41 -5.09 -3.33 16.18
C PRO A 41 -5.86 -2.21 15.45
N VAL A 42 -5.66 -2.08 14.14
CA VAL A 42 -6.22 -1.00 13.31
C VAL A 42 -7.49 -1.51 12.66
N ILE A 43 -8.63 -0.95 13.07
CA ILE A 43 -9.97 -1.40 12.65
C ILE A 43 -10.42 -0.72 11.36
N LEU A 44 -9.88 0.46 11.05
CA LEU A 44 -10.34 1.30 9.94
C LEU A 44 -9.37 1.24 8.74
N PRO A 45 -9.88 1.05 7.51
CA PRO A 45 -9.09 1.16 6.29
C PRO A 45 -8.36 2.51 6.19
N ARG A 46 -7.19 2.53 5.57
CA ARG A 46 -6.37 3.72 5.36
C ARG A 46 -6.46 4.15 3.89
N PRO A 47 -6.87 5.40 3.60
CA PRO A 47 -6.80 5.91 2.24
C PRO A 47 -5.33 6.12 1.87
N MET A 48 -4.91 5.57 0.74
CA MET A 48 -3.53 5.61 0.26
C MET A 48 -3.51 6.01 -1.21
N SER A 49 -2.91 7.15 -1.51
CA SER A 49 -2.67 7.57 -2.89
C SER A 49 -1.80 6.55 -3.62
N VAL A 50 -2.20 6.18 -4.83
CA VAL A 50 -1.39 5.29 -5.67
C VAL A 50 -0.23 6.10 -6.26
N ALA A 51 0.99 5.79 -5.84
CA ALA A 51 2.20 6.46 -6.30
C ALA A 51 2.79 5.81 -7.57
N ALA A 52 2.54 4.52 -7.76
CA ALA A 52 2.93 3.78 -8.95
C ALA A 52 1.94 2.65 -9.24
N ALA A 53 1.79 2.30 -10.51
CA ALA A 53 1.06 1.12 -10.97
C ALA A 53 1.90 0.47 -12.06
N THR A 54 2.14 -0.84 -11.95
CA THR A 54 2.94 -1.59 -12.93
C THR A 54 2.26 -2.91 -13.25
N GLU A 55 2.00 -3.13 -14.53
CA GLU A 55 1.47 -4.41 -15.02
C GLU A 55 2.62 -5.39 -15.26
N GLY A 56 2.45 -6.65 -14.85
CA GLY A 56 3.45 -7.69 -15.04
C GLY A 56 2.95 -9.08 -14.71
N GLY A 57 3.38 -10.10 -15.47
CA GLY A 57 3.12 -11.51 -15.14
C GLY A 57 1.65 -11.93 -15.07
N GLY A 58 0.73 -11.16 -15.65
CA GLY A 58 -0.72 -11.39 -15.55
C GLY A 58 -1.40 -10.75 -14.35
N GLY A 59 -0.70 -9.88 -13.62
CA GLY A 59 -1.25 -9.11 -12.50
C GLY A 59 -0.83 -7.64 -12.53
N LEU A 60 -1.28 -6.92 -11.51
CA LEU A 60 -1.01 -5.50 -11.29
C LEU A 60 -0.32 -5.34 -9.94
N THR A 61 0.75 -4.56 -9.90
CA THR A 61 1.42 -4.16 -8.65
C THR A 61 1.20 -2.67 -8.44
N LEU A 62 0.69 -2.30 -7.27
CA LEU A 62 0.49 -0.91 -6.85
C LEU A 62 1.57 -0.51 -5.84
N GLY A 63 2.21 0.63 -6.09
CA GLY A 63 3.21 1.23 -5.22
C GLY A 63 2.63 2.39 -4.40
N PHE A 64 2.98 2.43 -3.12
CA PHE A 64 2.53 3.41 -2.14
C PHE A 64 3.72 4.02 -1.41
N LEU A 65 3.79 5.35 -1.41
CA LEU A 65 4.71 6.10 -0.56
C LEU A 65 3.93 6.68 0.62
N TYR A 66 4.38 6.42 1.84
CA TYR A 66 3.69 6.90 3.05
C TYR A 66 4.63 7.15 4.22
N ALA A 67 4.18 7.95 5.19
CA ALA A 67 4.90 8.21 6.43
C ALA A 67 4.19 7.56 7.64
N ALA A 68 4.98 7.06 8.60
CA ALA A 68 4.48 6.35 9.79
C ALA A 68 4.04 7.32 10.93
N ILE A 69 3.03 8.15 10.67
CA ILE A 69 2.64 9.27 11.56
C ILE A 69 1.57 8.92 12.61
N GLY A 70 0.74 7.90 12.37
CA GLY A 70 -0.32 7.46 13.28
C GLY A 70 -0.28 5.96 13.56
N SER A 71 -1.16 5.47 14.44
CA SER A 71 -1.23 4.04 14.80
C SER A 71 -1.41 3.13 13.57
N GLY A 72 -2.31 3.50 12.66
CA GLY A 72 -2.56 2.80 11.39
C GLY A 72 -1.31 2.61 10.53
N THR A 73 -0.65 3.73 10.21
CA THR A 73 0.55 3.75 9.38
C THR A 73 1.78 3.17 10.08
N ARG A 74 1.85 3.21 11.42
CA ARG A 74 2.92 2.56 12.19
C ARG A 74 2.76 1.05 12.22
N ALA A 75 1.52 0.57 12.35
CA ALA A 75 1.23 -0.86 12.21
C ALA A 75 1.55 -1.35 10.80
N LEU A 76 1.18 -0.57 9.77
CA LEU A 76 1.56 -0.86 8.39
C LEU A 76 3.08 -0.90 8.20
N ALA A 77 3.82 0.05 8.79
CA ALA A 77 5.27 0.11 8.73
C ALA A 77 5.99 -1.08 9.39
N ALA A 78 5.30 -1.80 10.28
CA ALA A 78 5.82 -2.95 11.00
C ALA A 78 5.55 -4.31 10.32
N LEU A 79 4.85 -4.32 9.18
CA LEU A 79 4.71 -5.51 8.31
C LEU A 79 6.05 -5.85 7.64
#